data_AF-A0AAW1D438-F1
#
_entry.id   AF-A0AAW1D438-F1
#
_cell.length_a   1.000
_cell.length_b   1.000
_cell.length_c   1.000
_cell.angle_alpha   90.00
_cell.angle_beta   90.00
_cell.angle_gamma   90.00
#
_symmetry.space_group_name_H-M   'P 1'
#
loop_
_entity.id
_entity.type
_entity.pdbx_description
1 polymer ?
#
loop_
_entity_poly.entity_id
_entity_poly.type
_entity_poly.pdbx_seq_one_letter_code
_entity_poly.pdbx_strand_id
1 'polypeptide(L)'
;MPLIKSCCCCSLRTGTLIIGWLELIGGICGILLTILMMIFMTDIEITIRPKEIDYKLNVTETPETIEANETEMTTDPNGKAAYAFMMMILSGILIYYICFTILAVFLIIGVRKQNMRYIRIWVQVKTILLFITFVGIVMQLFLMLMDFDSNLSDQIIVAVIDGLLILAVHSYYETVTDSTVPTY
;
A
#
# COMPACT_ATOMS: atom_id res chain seq x y z
N MET A 1 -31.77 3.48 2.82
CA MET A 1 -32.17 4.91 2.66
C MET A 1 -30.87 5.61 2.35
N PRO A 2 -30.72 6.25 1.17
CA PRO A 2 -29.45 6.82 0.77
C PRO A 2 -29.03 7.86 1.81
N LEU A 3 -27.88 7.62 2.47
CA LEU A 3 -27.36 8.50 3.51
C LEU A 3 -26.91 9.86 2.93
N ILE A 4 -26.55 9.92 1.64
CA ILE A 4 -26.18 11.16 0.95
C ILE A 4 -27.13 11.37 -0.24
N LYS A 5 -28.22 12.12 -0.01
CA LYS A 5 -29.10 12.61 -1.05
C LYS A 5 -28.49 13.85 -1.71
N SER A 6 -27.62 13.63 -2.71
CA SER A 6 -27.22 14.63 -3.70
C SER A 6 -26.63 15.94 -3.14
N CYS A 7 -25.31 16.04 -3.08
CA CYS A 7 -24.66 17.35 -2.88
C CYS A 7 -24.89 18.22 -4.13
N CYS A 8 -25.24 19.49 -3.93
CA CYS A 8 -25.95 20.40 -4.84
C CYS A 8 -25.30 20.68 -6.23
N CYS A 9 -24.14 20.11 -6.57
CA CYS A 9 -23.42 20.45 -7.80
C CYS A 9 -22.83 19.27 -8.59
N CYS A 10 -22.87 18.02 -8.09
CA CYS A 10 -22.27 16.87 -8.79
C CYS A 10 -23.16 15.65 -8.67
N SER A 11 -23.47 15.00 -9.82
CA SER A 11 -24.13 13.70 -9.80
C SER A 11 -23.30 12.71 -8.98
N LEU A 12 -23.96 11.95 -8.10
CA LEU A 12 -23.36 10.90 -7.27
C LEU A 12 -22.58 9.88 -8.12
N ARG A 13 -23.00 9.70 -9.39
CA ARG A 13 -22.28 8.94 -10.41
C ARG A 13 -20.91 9.52 -10.74
N THR A 14 -20.84 10.84 -10.95
CA THR A 14 -19.59 11.56 -11.25
C THR A 14 -18.64 11.49 -10.07
N GLY A 15 -19.15 11.65 -8.84
CA GLY A 15 -18.34 11.49 -7.62
C GLY A 15 -17.72 10.10 -7.52
N THR A 16 -18.51 9.04 -7.74
CA THR A 16 -18.02 7.66 -7.71
C THR A 16 -16.97 7.38 -8.80
N LEU A 17 -17.11 7.98 -9.99
CA LEU A 17 -16.10 7.90 -11.04
C LEU A 17 -14.81 8.61 -10.67
N ILE A 18 -14.89 9.81 -10.09
CA ILE A 18 -13.72 10.57 -9.62
C ILE A 18 -12.95 9.76 -8.58
N ILE A 19 -13.65 9.13 -7.63
CA ILE A 19 -13.05 8.23 -6.63
C ILE A 19 -12.30 7.08 -7.32
N GLY A 20 -12.94 6.39 -8.26
CA GLY A 20 -12.27 5.31 -8.99
C GLY A 20 -11.03 5.75 -9.77
N TRP A 21 -11.06 6.94 -10.39
CA TRP A 21 -9.88 7.49 -11.06
C TRP A 21 -8.77 7.90 -10.09
N LEU A 22 -9.10 8.49 -8.95
CA LEU A 22 -8.13 8.82 -7.91
C LEU A 22 -7.44 7.57 -7.36
N GLU A 23 -8.20 6.50 -7.10
CA GLU A 23 -7.63 5.22 -6.69
C GLU A 23 -6.74 4.61 -7.78
N LEU A 24 -7.15 4.69 -9.04
CA LEU A 24 -6.36 4.17 -10.15
C LEU A 24 -5.03 4.92 -10.27
N ILE A 25 -5.06 6.26 -10.24
CA ILE A 25 -3.85 7.10 -10.31
C ILE A 25 -2.96 6.82 -9.11
N GLY A 26 -3.52 6.81 -7.89
CA GLY A 26 -2.78 6.51 -6.68
C GLY A 26 -2.12 5.13 -6.71
N GLY A 27 -2.83 4.12 -7.20
CA GLY A 27 -2.29 2.78 -7.37
C GLY A 27 -1.18 2.69 -8.42
N ILE A 28 -1.32 3.35 -9.57
CA ILE A 28 -0.27 3.41 -10.60
C ILE A 28 0.98 4.13 -10.06
N CYS A 29 0.80 5.27 -9.38
CA CYS A 29 1.89 5.98 -8.73
C CYS A 29 2.58 5.10 -7.67
N GLY A 30 1.82 4.36 -6.86
CA GLY A 30 2.36 3.42 -5.88
C GLY A 30 3.19 2.29 -6.51
N ILE A 31 2.70 1.71 -7.61
CA ILE A 31 3.45 0.70 -8.39
C ILE A 31 4.77 1.29 -8.89
N LEU A 32 4.72 2.46 -9.54
CA LEU A 32 5.91 3.12 -10.08
C LEU A 32 6.95 3.43 -8.99
N LEU A 33 6.50 3.97 -7.85
CA LEU A 33 7.37 4.27 -6.72
C LEU A 33 7.98 3.00 -6.12
N THR A 34 7.21 1.92 -6.01
CA THR A 34 7.70 0.63 -5.50
C THR A 34 8.74 0.02 -6.43
N ILE A 35 8.51 0.05 -7.74
CA ILE A 35 9.48 -0.41 -8.75
C ILE A 35 10.77 0.42 -8.68
N LEU A 36 10.65 1.74 -8.59
CA LEU A 36 11.79 2.64 -8.46
C LEU A 36 12.61 2.31 -7.21
N MET A 37 11.96 2.09 -6.07
CA MET A 37 12.63 1.67 -4.83
C MET A 37 13.35 0.31 -4.98
N MET A 38 12.75 -0.66 -5.68
CA MET A 38 13.42 -1.93 -5.97
C MET A 38 14.71 -1.73 -6.79
N ILE A 39 14.66 -0.90 -7.83
CA ILE A 39 15.83 -0.61 -8.69
C ILE A 39 16.94 0.05 -7.86
N PHE A 40 16.61 1.07 -7.06
CA PHE A 40 17.59 1.72 -6.18
C PHE A 40 18.24 0.74 -5.21
N MET A 41 17.46 -0.17 -4.62
CA MET A 41 18.00 -1.18 -3.69
C MET A 41 18.90 -2.20 -4.41
N THR A 42 18.59 -2.58 -5.65
CA THR A 42 19.48 -3.46 -6.44
C THR A 42 20.79 -2.76 -6.84
N ASP A 43 20.75 -1.47 -7.20
CA ASP A 43 21.95 -0.72 -7.59
C ASP A 43 22.93 -0.54 -6.41
N ILE A 44 22.38 -0.33 -5.20
CA ILE A 44 23.17 -0.27 -3.96
C ILE A 44 23.88 -1.60 -3.71
N GLU A 45 23.18 -2.74 -3.86
CA GLU A 45 23.79 -4.06 -3.66
C GLU A 45 24.90 -4.34 -4.69
N ILE A 46 24.66 -4.00 -5.95
CA ILE A 46 25.65 -4.16 -7.03
C ILE A 46 26.86 -3.25 -6.81
N THR A 47 26.71 -2.09 -6.17
CA THR A 47 27.84 -1.18 -5.89
C THR A 47 28.67 -1.63 -4.68
N ILE A 48 28.04 -2.29 -3.69
CA ILE A 48 28.73 -2.78 -2.49
C ILE A 48 29.54 -4.06 -2.77
N ARG A 49 29.01 -5.01 -3.56
CA ARG A 49 29.70 -6.28 -3.87
C ARG A 49 31.09 -6.15 -4.55
N PRO A 50 31.34 -5.27 -5.54
CA PRO A 50 32.64 -5.17 -6.20
C PRO A 50 33.72 -4.60 -5.28
N LYS A 51 33.35 -3.70 -4.35
CA LYS A 51 34.30 -3.16 -3.35
C LYS A 51 34.83 -4.22 -2.39
N GLU A 52 34.03 -5.23 -2.07
CA GLU A 52 34.45 -6.32 -1.17
C GLU A 52 35.47 -7.27 -1.85
N ILE A 53 35.37 -7.45 -3.18
CA ILE A 53 36.24 -8.35 -3.94
C ILE A 53 37.61 -7.71 -4.18
N ASP A 54 37.66 -6.41 -4.51
CA ASP A 54 38.93 -5.69 -4.73
C ASP A 54 39.75 -5.53 -3.43
N TYR A 55 39.09 -5.39 -2.28
CA TYR A 55 39.78 -5.36 -0.99
C TYR A 55 40.42 -6.71 -0.62
N LYS A 56 39.76 -7.83 -0.94
CA LYS A 56 40.29 -9.17 -0.63
C LYS A 56 41.42 -9.61 -1.58
N LEU A 57 41.49 -9.08 -2.79
CA LEU A 57 42.52 -9.47 -3.77
C LEU A 57 43.87 -8.76 -3.54
N ASN A 58 43.87 -7.53 -3.01
CA ASN A 58 45.08 -6.76 -2.74
C ASN A 58 45.83 -7.13 -1.45
N VAL A 59 45.35 -8.09 -0.66
CA VAL A 59 46.01 -8.52 0.59
C VAL A 59 46.94 -9.74 0.37
N THR A 60 47.21 -10.14 -0.87
CA THR A 60 48.00 -11.35 -1.17
C THR A 60 49.45 -11.09 -1.63
N GLU A 61 50.10 -10.00 -1.21
CA GLU A 61 51.56 -9.87 -1.33
C GLU A 61 52.16 -9.11 -0.14
N THR A 62 52.51 -9.83 0.93
CA THR A 62 53.79 -9.75 1.68
C THR A 62 53.69 -10.48 3.02
N PRO A 63 54.62 -11.41 3.35
CA PRO A 63 54.65 -12.05 4.66
C PRO A 63 55.67 -11.34 5.55
N GLU A 64 55.27 -10.32 6.31
CA GLU A 64 55.90 -9.99 7.60
C GLU A 64 55.12 -8.91 8.36
N THR A 65 55.05 -9.09 9.68
CA THR A 65 54.49 -8.22 10.73
C THR A 65 52.98 -8.31 11.00
N ILE A 66 52.66 -9.23 11.92
CA ILE A 66 51.46 -9.21 12.75
C ILE A 66 51.62 -8.06 13.75
N GLU A 67 50.83 -7.00 13.61
CA GLU A 67 50.36 -6.21 14.75
C GLU A 67 48.88 -5.85 14.55
N ALA A 68 48.05 -6.60 15.26
CA ALA A 68 46.80 -6.18 15.89
C ALA A 68 46.12 -4.92 15.32
N ASN A 69 45.30 -5.12 14.28
CA ASN A 69 44.00 -4.48 14.26
C ASN A 69 43.02 -5.44 13.58
N GLU A 70 42.57 -6.41 14.36
CA GLU A 70 41.33 -7.15 14.11
C GLU A 70 40.16 -6.17 14.20
N THR A 71 40.03 -5.27 13.23
CA THR A 71 38.69 -4.91 12.77
C THR A 71 38.22 -6.12 11.99
N GLU A 72 37.66 -7.09 12.72
CA GLU A 72 36.70 -8.04 12.22
C GLU A 72 35.68 -7.24 11.40
N MET A 73 35.92 -7.12 10.10
CA MET A 73 34.87 -6.79 9.16
C MET A 73 34.03 -8.05 9.09
N THR A 74 33.16 -8.19 10.09
CA THR A 74 32.05 -9.13 10.11
C THR A 74 31.39 -9.01 8.76
N THR A 75 31.65 -9.97 7.87
CA THR A 75 30.83 -10.15 6.67
C THR A 75 29.52 -10.66 7.22
N ASP A 76 28.71 -9.73 7.72
CA ASP A 76 27.58 -10.03 8.58
C ASP A 76 26.57 -10.86 7.75
N PRO A 77 26.33 -12.15 8.08
CA PRO A 77 25.29 -12.94 7.42
C PRO A 77 23.92 -12.25 7.52
N ASN A 78 23.74 -11.32 8.47
CA ASN A 78 22.54 -10.51 8.60
C ASN A 78 22.33 -9.55 7.42
N GLY A 79 23.38 -9.09 6.71
CA GLY A 79 23.23 -8.14 5.60
C GLY A 79 22.50 -8.73 4.38
N LYS A 80 22.84 -9.96 4.00
CA LYS A 80 22.16 -10.69 2.91
C LYS A 80 20.74 -11.08 3.29
N ALA A 81 20.56 -11.53 4.54
CA ALA A 81 19.24 -11.88 5.07
C ALA A 81 18.32 -10.65 5.15
N ALA A 82 18.84 -9.50 5.59
CA ALA A 82 18.11 -8.24 5.65
C ALA A 82 17.72 -7.75 4.24
N TYR A 83 18.61 -7.84 3.26
CA TYR A 83 18.29 -7.51 1.87
C TYR A 83 17.17 -8.40 1.32
N ALA A 84 17.28 -9.72 1.50
CA ALA A 84 16.25 -10.66 1.04
C ALA A 84 14.89 -10.39 1.72
N PHE A 85 14.90 -10.09 3.01
CA PHE A 85 13.70 -9.72 3.76
C PHE A 85 13.06 -8.42 3.25
N MET A 86 13.87 -7.39 2.99
CA MET A 86 13.40 -6.13 2.42
C MET A 86 12.81 -6.31 1.01
N MET A 87 13.44 -7.12 0.16
CA MET A 87 12.91 -7.44 -1.18
C MET A 87 11.59 -8.23 -1.10
N MET A 88 11.46 -9.15 -0.14
CA MET A 88 10.19 -9.84 0.12
C MET A 88 9.10 -8.85 0.54
N ILE A 89 9.38 -7.90 1.43
CA ILE A 89 8.41 -6.86 1.81
C ILE A 89 8.02 -6.00 0.60
N LEU A 90 9.00 -5.52 -0.17
CA LEU A 90 8.75 -4.68 -1.35
C LEU A 90 7.91 -5.42 -2.41
N SER A 91 8.17 -6.72 -2.62
CA SER A 91 7.35 -7.53 -3.53
C SER A 91 5.93 -7.72 -3.03
N GLY A 92 5.73 -7.90 -1.72
CA GLY A 92 4.41 -7.91 -1.11
C GLY A 92 3.65 -6.58 -1.32
N ILE A 93 4.34 -5.45 -1.12
CA ILE A 93 3.79 -4.11 -1.36
C ILE A 93 3.42 -3.92 -2.84
N LEU A 94 4.24 -4.41 -3.77
CA LEU A 94 3.95 -4.37 -5.21
C LEU A 94 2.67 -5.13 -5.54
N ILE A 95 2.52 -6.36 -5.04
CA ILE A 95 1.32 -7.18 -5.24
C ILE A 95 0.09 -6.47 -4.66
N TYR A 96 0.22 -5.87 -3.48
CA TYR A 96 -0.86 -5.08 -2.87
C TYR A 96 -1.33 -3.94 -3.77
N TYR A 97 -0.42 -3.13 -4.33
CA TYR A 97 -0.80 -2.04 -5.24
C TYR A 97 -1.39 -2.54 -6.57
N ILE A 98 -0.93 -3.70 -7.08
CA ILE A 98 -1.55 -4.33 -8.26
C ILE A 98 -3.00 -4.73 -7.94
N CYS A 99 -3.25 -5.41 -6.82
CA CYS A 99 -4.61 -5.75 -6.39
C CYS A 99 -5.48 -4.49 -6.19
N PHE A 100 -4.91 -3.43 -5.61
CA PHE A 100 -5.59 -2.16 -5.40
C PHE A 100 -6.01 -1.50 -6.72
N THR A 101 -5.13 -1.47 -7.73
CA THR A 101 -5.47 -0.93 -9.05
C THR A 101 -6.55 -1.76 -9.75
N ILE A 102 -6.53 -3.09 -9.63
CA ILE A 102 -7.57 -3.95 -10.19
C ILE A 102 -8.94 -3.63 -9.58
N LEU A 103 -9.01 -3.42 -8.26
CA LEU A 103 -10.24 -3.02 -7.58
C LEU A 103 -10.74 -1.66 -8.10
N ALA A 104 -9.86 -0.68 -8.26
CA ALA A 104 -10.21 0.63 -8.84
C ALA A 104 -10.79 0.50 -10.26
N VAL A 105 -10.21 -0.37 -11.10
CA VAL A 105 -10.74 -0.66 -12.44
C VAL A 105 -12.13 -1.29 -12.36
N PHE A 106 -12.36 -2.25 -11.44
CA PHE A 106 -13.69 -2.82 -11.23
C PHE A 106 -14.73 -1.77 -10.81
N LEU A 107 -14.35 -0.80 -9.97
CA LEU A 107 -15.24 0.31 -9.62
C LEU A 107 -15.60 1.15 -10.86
N ILE A 108 -14.60 1.57 -11.65
CA ILE A 108 -14.83 2.38 -12.85
C ILE A 108 -15.71 1.64 -13.86
N ILE A 109 -15.42 0.37 -14.14
CA ILE A 109 -16.20 -0.45 -15.07
C ILE A 109 -17.61 -0.67 -14.53
N GLY A 110 -17.76 -0.94 -13.23
CA GLY A 110 -19.04 -1.11 -12.55
C GLY A 110 -19.94 0.12 -12.71
N VAL A 111 -19.38 1.32 -12.52
CA VAL A 111 -20.13 2.58 -12.66
C VAL A 111 -20.43 2.91 -14.13
N ARG A 112 -19.50 2.65 -15.06
CA ARG A 112 -19.71 2.91 -16.50
C ARG A 112 -20.75 2.00 -17.11
N LYS A 113 -20.67 0.69 -16.84
CA LYS A 113 -21.61 -0.33 -17.35
C LYS A 113 -22.87 -0.48 -16.49
N GLN A 114 -23.02 0.32 -15.43
CA GLN A 114 -24.10 0.18 -14.42
C GLN A 114 -24.24 -1.25 -13.88
N ASN A 115 -23.13 -2.01 -13.83
CA ASN A 115 -23.15 -3.38 -13.35
C ASN A 115 -22.89 -3.39 -11.84
N MET A 116 -23.99 -3.49 -11.10
CA MET A 116 -24.05 -3.46 -9.64
C MET A 116 -23.18 -4.50 -8.96
N ARG A 117 -22.90 -5.63 -9.62
CA ARG A 117 -22.11 -6.71 -9.03
C ARG A 117 -20.67 -6.27 -8.76
N TYR A 118 -20.05 -5.51 -9.68
CA TYR A 118 -18.68 -5.03 -9.49
C TYR A 118 -18.58 -3.96 -8.40
N ILE A 119 -19.56 -3.05 -8.35
CA ILE A 119 -19.64 -2.02 -7.30
C ILE A 119 -19.80 -2.68 -5.93
N ARG A 120 -20.67 -3.71 -5.82
CA ARG A 120 -20.87 -4.45 -4.57
C ARG A 120 -19.59 -5.15 -4.10
N ILE A 121 -18.86 -5.83 -5.00
CA ILE A 121 -17.60 -6.48 -4.67
C ILE A 121 -16.58 -5.46 -4.14
N TRP A 122 -16.44 -4.32 -4.83
CA TRP A 122 -15.53 -3.26 -4.39
C TRP A 122 -15.88 -2.75 -2.99
N VAL A 123 -17.16 -2.46 -2.73
CA VAL A 123 -17.63 -1.97 -1.41
C VAL A 123 -17.38 -3.01 -0.33
N GLN A 124 -17.66 -4.29 -0.58
CA GLN A 124 -17.43 -5.37 0.40
C GLN A 124 -15.94 -5.50 0.75
N VAL A 125 -15.07 -5.56 -0.26
CA VAL A 125 -13.62 -5.68 -0.04
C VAL A 125 -13.10 -4.47 0.76
N LYS A 126 -13.46 -3.24 0.37
CA LYS A 126 -13.05 -2.02 1.07
C LYS A 126 -13.57 -1.96 2.51
N THR A 127 -14.79 -2.42 2.75
CA THR A 127 -15.37 -2.47 4.11
C THR A 127 -14.59 -3.44 5.00
N ILE A 128 -14.20 -4.60 4.48
CA ILE A 128 -13.37 -5.57 5.20
C ILE A 128 -11.99 -4.97 5.50
N LEU A 129 -11.36 -4.31 4.52
CA LEU A 129 -10.08 -3.62 4.73
C LEU A 129 -10.19 -2.54 5.81
N LEU A 130 -11.25 -1.73 5.78
CA LEU A 130 -11.50 -0.70 6.80
C LEU A 130 -11.64 -1.30 8.20
N PHE A 131 -12.31 -2.45 8.33
CA PHE A 131 -12.41 -3.16 9.60
C PHE A 131 -11.05 -3.64 10.11
N ILE A 132 -10.21 -4.18 9.23
CA ILE A 132 -8.83 -4.57 9.58
C ILE A 132 -8.03 -3.35 10.06
N THR A 133 -8.12 -2.22 9.34
CA THR A 133 -7.49 -0.96 9.76
C THR A 133 -8.00 -0.50 11.11
N PHE A 134 -9.30 -0.61 11.38
CA PHE A 134 -9.88 -0.26 12.67
C PHE A 134 -9.31 -1.12 13.81
N VAL A 135 -9.17 -2.43 13.61
CA VAL A 135 -8.49 -3.32 14.58
C VAL A 135 -7.03 -2.90 14.78
N GLY A 136 -6.33 -2.52 13.70
CA GLY A 136 -4.98 -1.98 13.77
C GLY A 136 -4.87 -0.72 14.63
N ILE A 137 -5.80 0.23 14.47
CA ILE A 137 -5.86 1.46 15.28
C ILE A 137 -6.08 1.12 16.76
N VAL A 138 -6.98 0.18 17.06
CA VAL A 138 -7.23 -0.27 18.45
C VAL A 138 -5.98 -0.91 19.05
N MET A 139 -5.28 -1.75 18.29
CA MET A 139 -4.00 -2.34 18.73
C MET A 139 -2.95 -1.27 18.97
N GLN A 140 -2.85 -0.27 18.10
CA GLN A 140 -1.87 0.81 18.26
C GLN A 140 -2.20 1.73 19.44
N LEU A 141 -3.48 1.98 19.70
CA LEU A 141 -3.92 2.67 20.91
C LEU A 141 -3.49 1.90 22.18
N PHE A 142 -3.58 0.57 22.15
CA PHE A 142 -3.09 -0.27 23.24
C PHE A 142 -1.56 -0.20 23.39
N LEU A 143 -0.81 -0.18 22.28
CA LEU A 143 0.65 0.01 22.33
C LEU A 143 1.04 1.38 22.88
N MET A 144 0.30 2.43 22.52
CA MET A 144 0.52 3.77 23.07
C MET A 144 0.29 3.80 24.60
N LEU A 145 -0.67 3.01 25.10
CA LEU A 145 -0.88 2.85 26.56
C LEU A 145 0.33 2.19 27.25
N MET A 146 1.13 1.42 26.52
CA MET A 146 2.37 0.81 26.99
C MET A 146 3.60 1.70 26.79
N ASP A 147 3.41 2.98 26.47
CA ASP A 147 4.47 3.99 26.27
C ASP A 147 5.35 3.74 25.02
N PHE A 148 4.81 3.03 24.02
CA PHE A 148 5.43 2.97 22.70
C PHE A 148 5.01 4.18 21.86
N ASP A 149 6.00 4.89 21.33
CA ASP A 149 5.78 6.02 20.45
C ASP A 149 5.05 5.56 19.16
N SER A 150 3.93 6.21 18.83
CA SER A 150 3.06 5.74 17.77
C SER A 150 2.36 6.90 17.04
N ASN A 151 2.44 6.90 15.72
CA ASN A 151 1.79 7.89 14.86
C ASN A 151 0.31 7.54 14.62
N LEU A 152 -0.52 7.68 15.66
CA LEU A 152 -1.94 7.33 15.62
C LEU A 152 -2.75 8.29 14.73
N SER A 153 -2.36 9.57 14.67
CA SER A 153 -3.09 10.62 13.94
C SER A 153 -3.26 10.29 12.46
N ASP A 154 -2.20 9.82 11.82
CA ASP A 154 -2.18 9.58 10.37
C ASP A 154 -3.11 8.42 10.01
N GLN A 155 -3.13 7.37 10.85
CA GLN A 155 -4.01 6.22 10.64
C GLN A 155 -5.48 6.57 10.81
N ILE A 156 -5.81 7.41 11.80
CA ILE A 156 -7.19 7.87 12.00
C ILE A 156 -7.66 8.69 10.79
N ILE A 157 -6.83 9.62 10.31
CA ILE A 157 -7.16 10.44 9.13
C ILE A 157 -7.43 9.56 7.91
N VAL A 158 -6.55 8.59 7.63
CA VAL A 158 -6.71 7.66 6.51
C VAL A 158 -7.98 6.83 6.66
N ALA A 159 -8.25 6.29 7.85
CA ALA A 159 -9.46 5.50 8.10
C ALA A 159 -10.76 6.31 7.93
N VAL A 160 -10.77 7.57 8.35
CA VAL A 160 -11.92 8.47 8.16
C VAL A 160 -12.14 8.76 6.68
N ILE A 161 -11.07 9.06 5.93
CA ILE A 161 -11.15 9.29 4.49
C ILE A 161 -11.68 8.04 3.77
N ASP A 162 -11.13 6.86 4.06
CA ASP A 162 -11.60 5.60 3.48
C ASP A 162 -13.07 5.31 3.82
N GLY A 163 -13.48 5.57 5.07
CA GLY A 163 -14.88 5.43 5.49
C GLY A 163 -15.83 6.34 4.70
N LEU A 164 -15.44 7.60 4.50
CA LEU A 164 -16.21 8.56 3.70
C LEU A 164 -16.32 8.12 2.23
N LEU A 165 -15.23 7.61 1.64
CA LEU A 165 -15.22 7.09 0.27
C LEU A 165 -16.18 5.90 0.13
N ILE A 166 -16.11 4.92 1.05
CA ILE A 166 -17.01 3.76 1.06
C ILE A 166 -18.46 4.22 1.16
N LEU A 167 -18.75 5.17 2.05
CA LEU A 167 -20.11 5.67 2.25
C LEU A 167 -20.64 6.38 1.00
N ALA A 168 -19.82 7.17 0.32
CA ALA A 168 -20.18 7.82 -0.94
C ALA A 168 -20.53 6.79 -2.04
N VAL A 169 -19.70 5.76 -2.22
CA VAL A 169 -19.94 4.69 -3.20
C VAL A 169 -21.15 3.83 -2.82
N HIS A 170 -21.33 3.53 -1.53
CA HIS A 170 -22.49 2.79 -1.04
C HIS A 170 -23.79 3.57 -1.25
N SER A 171 -23.78 4.88 -1.00
CA SER A 171 -24.93 5.75 -1.27
C SER A 171 -25.28 5.75 -2.77
N TYR A 172 -24.27 5.72 -3.66
CA TYR A 172 -24.49 5.55 -5.10
C TYR A 172 -25.15 4.21 -5.42
N TYR A 173 -24.62 3.13 -4.83
CA TYR A 173 -25.14 1.78 -5.00
C TYR A 173 -26.62 1.66 -4.62
N GLU A 174 -27.03 2.18 -3.45
CA GLU A 174 -28.44 2.20 -3.04
C GLU A 174 -29.30 3.00 -4.02
N THR A 175 -28.86 4.20 -4.40
CA THR A 175 -29.65 5.09 -5.27
C THR A 175 -29.97 4.45 -6.61
N VAL A 176 -29.00 3.75 -7.24
CA VAL A 176 -29.27 3.09 -8.52
C VAL A 176 -30.07 1.80 -8.33
N THR A 177 -29.87 1.06 -7.24
CA THR A 177 -30.67 -0.14 -6.94
C THR A 177 -32.15 0.22 -6.76
N ASP A 178 -32.45 1.26 -5.97
CA ASP A 178 -33.82 1.73 -5.74
C ASP A 178 -34.50 2.20 -7.03
N SER A 179 -33.76 2.83 -7.96
CA SER A 179 -34.30 3.25 -9.26
C SER A 179 -34.63 2.09 -10.22
N THR A 180 -34.14 0.88 -9.95
CA THR A 180 -34.36 -0.30 -10.80
C THR A 180 -35.47 -1.22 -10.29
N VAL A 181 -35.98 -1.01 -9.08
CA VAL A 181 -37.14 -1.75 -8.54
C VAL A 181 -38.40 -1.00 -8.94
N PRO A 182 -39.30 -1.59 -9.75
CA PRO A 182 -40.58 -0.95 -10.06
C PRO A 182 -41.38 -0.81 -8.77
N THR A 183 -41.64 0.42 -8.35
CA THR A 183 -42.64 0.73 -7.33
C THR A 183 -44.01 0.33 -7.88
N TYR A 184 -44.51 -0.82 -7.42
CA TYR A 184 -45.91 -1.23 -7.59
C TYR A 184 -46.81 -0.53 -6.58
#